data_AF-A0A8G1S1J6-F1
#
_entry.id   AF-A0A8G1S1J6-F1
#
_cell.length_a   1.000
_cell.length_b   1.000
_cell.length_c   1.000
_cell.angle_alpha   90.00
_cell.angle_beta   90.00
_cell.angle_gamma   90.00
#
_symmetry.space_group_name_H-M   'P 1'
#
loop_
_entity.id
_entity.type
_entity.pdbx_description
1 polymer ?
#
loop_
_entity_poly.entity_id
_entity_poly.type
_entity_poly.pdbx_seq_one_letter_code
_entity_poly.pdbx_strand_id
1 'polypeptide(L)'
;MSLTRYSKPVPSGAIVAETREQLNQITFENQYTLLHEEDGGYMLKQTEDGTVVAVAGDALCAELDKVFADLDAREAAEKNQEDQQDASTR
;
A
#
# COMPACT_ATOMS: atom_id res chain seq x y z
N MET A 1 8.24 -9.77 13.77
CA MET A 1 8.27 -8.31 13.55
C MET A 1 9.63 -7.85 13.03
N SER A 2 9.85 -7.97 11.72
CA SER A 2 10.93 -7.23 11.04
C SER A 2 10.32 -6.01 10.37
N LEU A 3 11.03 -4.89 10.47
CA LEU A 3 10.75 -3.62 9.80
C LEU A 3 12.02 -3.17 9.08
N THR A 4 12.73 -4.12 8.48
CA THR A 4 14.03 -3.90 7.84
C THR A 4 13.93 -3.09 6.55
N ARG A 5 12.73 -2.96 6.00
CA ARG A 5 12.43 -2.10 4.86
C ARG A 5 12.46 -0.61 5.21
N TYR A 6 12.10 -0.25 6.44
CA TYR A 6 12.03 1.14 6.86
C TYR A 6 13.42 1.64 7.27
N SER A 7 13.89 2.65 6.56
CA SER A 7 15.08 3.44 6.88
C SER A 7 14.84 4.36 8.07
N LYS A 8 13.61 4.86 8.24
CA LYS A 8 13.20 5.67 9.40
C LYS A 8 12.69 4.80 10.54
N PRO A 9 12.99 5.17 11.79
CA PRO A 9 12.42 4.49 12.94
C PRO A 9 10.90 4.67 12.95
N VAL A 10 10.19 3.59 13.24
CA VAL A 10 8.72 3.60 13.36
C VAL A 10 8.34 4.50 14.54
N PRO A 11 7.38 5.43 14.35
CA PRO A 11 6.98 6.35 15.41
C PRO A 11 6.46 5.58 16.64
N SER A 12 6.85 6.08 17.82
CA SER A 12 6.47 5.49 19.10
C SER A 12 4.95 5.59 19.28
N GLY A 13 4.26 4.46 19.11
CA GLY A 13 2.80 4.38 19.18
C GLY A 13 2.15 3.82 17.91
N ALA A 14 2.89 3.68 16.80
CA ALA A 14 2.37 3.03 15.61
C ALA A 14 2.28 1.51 15.80
N ILE A 15 1.15 0.94 15.38
CA ILE A 15 0.89 -0.50 15.43
C ILE A 15 1.57 -1.17 14.24
N VAL A 16 2.30 -2.27 14.46
CA VAL A 16 2.92 -3.03 13.38
C VAL A 16 1.95 -4.10 12.89
N ALA A 17 1.38 -3.89 11.70
CA ALA A 17 0.50 -4.85 11.05
C ALA A 17 1.32 -5.90 10.30
N GLU A 18 1.35 -7.13 10.80
CA GLU A 18 2.07 -8.24 10.15
C GLU A 18 1.25 -8.92 9.04
N THR A 19 -0.07 -8.71 9.03
CA THR A 19 -1.02 -9.33 8.09
C THR A 19 -2.00 -8.32 7.55
N ARG A 20 -2.57 -8.64 6.39
CA ARG A 20 -3.57 -7.79 5.72
C ARG A 20 -4.86 -7.69 6.54
N GLU A 21 -5.20 -8.75 7.28
CA GLU A 21 -6.32 -8.76 8.21
C GLU A 21 -6.11 -7.77 9.36
N GLN A 22 -4.93 -7.77 10.00
CA GLN A 22 -4.61 -6.77 11.03
C GLN A 22 -4.64 -5.35 10.47
N LEU A 23 -4.05 -5.12 9.30
CA LEU A 23 -4.08 -3.81 8.67
C LEU A 23 -5.53 -3.35 8.41
N ASN A 24 -6.37 -4.22 7.86
CA ASN A 24 -7.79 -3.93 7.63
C ASN A 24 -8.54 -3.64 8.92
N GLN A 25 -8.27 -4.37 9.99
CA GLN A 25 -8.87 -4.13 11.29
C GLN A 25 -8.49 -2.76 11.83
N ILE A 26 -7.21 -2.39 11.76
CA ILE A 26 -6.73 -1.07 12.21
C ILE A 26 -7.36 0.04 11.36
N THR A 27 -7.44 -0.12 10.04
CA THR A 27 -8.12 0.83 9.15
C THR A 27 -9.61 0.95 9.47
N PHE A 28 -10.26 -0.15 9.85
CA PHE A 28 -11.67 -0.15 10.25
C PHE A 28 -11.89 0.56 11.59
N GLU A 29 -11.01 0.34 12.56
CA GLU A 29 -11.04 1.00 13.87
C GLU A 29 -10.66 2.48 13.77
N ASN A 30 -9.76 2.83 12.84
CA ASN A 30 -9.31 4.19 12.59
C ASN A 30 -9.95 4.71 11.30
N GLN A 31 -11.23 5.07 11.41
CA GLN A 31 -11.95 5.80 10.37
C GLN A 31 -11.15 7.04 9.98
N TYR A 32 -11.05 7.34 8.68
CA TYR A 32 -10.21 8.43 8.14
C TYR A 32 -8.69 8.17 8.17
N THR A 33 -8.30 6.91 7.95
CA THR A 33 -6.90 6.57 7.65
C THR A 33 -6.71 6.20 6.18
N LEU A 34 -5.54 6.55 5.65
CA LEU A 34 -5.11 6.24 4.29
C LEU A 34 -3.76 5.51 4.34
N LEU A 35 -3.60 4.54 3.44
CA LEU A 35 -2.35 3.81 3.31
C LEU A 35 -1.41 4.59 2.38
N HIS A 36 -0.23 4.91 2.88
CA HIS A 36 0.82 5.61 2.15
C HIS A 36 1.99 4.67 1.93
N GLU A 37 2.43 4.53 0.68
CA GLU A 37 3.71 3.90 0.39
C GLU A 37 4.83 4.90 0.69
N GLU A 38 5.63 4.62 1.71
CA GLU A 38 6.70 5.49 2.15
C GLU A 38 7.87 4.67 2.68
N ASP A 39 9.08 5.15 2.38
CA ASP A 39 10.31 4.58 2.94
C ASP A 39 10.52 3.10 2.60
N GLY A 40 9.98 2.64 1.46
CA GLY A 40 10.08 1.25 1.00
C GLY A 40 9.08 0.27 1.63
N GLY A 41 8.12 0.78 2.41
CA GLY A 41 7.02 0.01 2.99
C GLY A 41 5.70 0.78 2.97
N TYR A 42 4.71 0.26 3.69
CA TYR A 42 3.37 0.86 3.75
C TYR A 42 3.05 1.39 5.15
N MET A 43 2.64 2.65 5.25
CA MET A 43 2.30 3.34 6.49
C MET A 43 0.86 3.79 6.45
N LEU A 44 0.07 3.40 7.45
CA LEU A 44 -1.29 3.87 7.63
C LEU A 44 -1.27 5.20 8.38
N LYS A 45 -1.66 6.29 7.71
CA LYS A 45 -1.67 7.64 8.26
C LYS A 45 -3.10 8.16 8.37
N GLN A 46 -3.39 8.92 9.41
CA GLN A 46 -4.65 9.67 9.49
C GLN A 46 -4.67 10.77 8.43
N THR A 47 -5.82 10.97 7.80
CA THR A 47 -6.01 12.02 6.79
C THR A 47 -6.12 13.41 7.40
N GLU A 48 -6.49 13.51 8.68
CA GLU A 48 -6.66 14.78 9.39
C GLU A 48 -5.30 15.42 9.74
N ASP A 49 -4.43 14.68 10.43
CA ASP A 49 -3.13 15.20 10.92
C ASP A 49 -1.90 14.57 10.26
N GLY A 50 -2.06 13.55 9.41
CA GLY A 50 -0.93 12.80 8.85
C GLY A 50 -0.22 11.88 9.86
N THR A 51 -0.80 11.70 11.05
CA THR A 51 -0.25 10.86 12.11
C THR A 51 -0.19 9.39 11.68
N VAL A 52 0.97 8.75 11.82
CA VAL A 52 1.15 7.33 11.53
C VAL A 52 0.49 6.50 12.63
N VAL A 53 -0.58 5.81 12.29
CA VAL A 53 -1.34 4.94 13.19
C VAL A 53 -0.79 3.51 13.15
N ALA A 54 -0.40 3.05 11.96
CA ALA A 54 0.17 1.73 11.78
C ALA A 54 1.19 1.67 10.65
N VAL A 55 2.03 0.65 10.68
CA VAL A 55 3.02 0.34 9.65
C VAL A 55 2.90 -1.14 9.27
N ALA A 56 3.08 -1.45 8.00
CA ALA A 56 3.11 -2.83 7.53
C ALA A 56 4.46 -3.49 7.85
N GLY A 57 4.45 -4.73 8.35
CA GLY A 57 5.69 -5.50 8.51
C GLY A 57 6.26 -5.94 7.15
N ASP A 58 7.53 -6.35 7.11
CA ASP A 58 8.21 -6.83 5.88
C ASP A 58 7.39 -7.89 5.10
N ALA A 59 6.74 -8.82 5.82
CA ALA A 59 5.91 -9.86 5.22
C ALA A 59 4.66 -9.29 4.53
N LEU A 60 3.98 -8.34 5.17
CA LEU A 60 2.81 -7.69 4.60
C LEU A 60 3.19 -6.78 3.43
N CYS A 61 4.32 -6.08 3.52
CA CYS A 61 4.85 -5.28 2.41
C CYS A 61 5.05 -6.15 1.16
N ALA A 62 5.63 -7.35 1.29
CA ALA A 62 5.82 -8.25 0.16
C ALA A 62 4.49 -8.71 -0.49
N GLU A 63 3.43 -8.87 0.30
CA GLU A 63 2.11 -9.23 -0.21
C GLU A 63 1.40 -8.05 -0.88
N LEU A 64 1.53 -6.85 -0.30
CA LEU A 64 0.99 -5.62 -0.90
C LEU A 64 1.67 -5.31 -2.22
N ASP A 65 3.00 -5.38 -2.27
CA ASP A 65 3.83 -5.16 -3.45
C ASP A 65 3.39 -6.07 -4.62
N LYS A 66 3.21 -7.38 -4.36
CA LYS A 66 2.67 -8.31 -5.37
C LYS A 66 1.29 -7.91 -5.88
N VAL A 67 0.40 -7.45 -5.00
CA VAL A 67 -0.97 -7.08 -5.37
C VAL A 67 -0.97 -5.78 -6.17
N PHE A 68 -0.15 -4.79 -5.80
CA PHE A 68 0.00 -3.56 -6.58
C PHE A 68 0.66 -3.83 -7.93
N ALA A 69 1.69 -4.70 -7.98
CA ALA A 69 2.31 -5.12 -9.23
C ALA A 69 1.34 -5.88 -10.15
N ASP A 70 0.48 -6.75 -9.61
CA ASP A 70 -0.56 -7.43 -10.38
C ASP A 70 -1.60 -6.43 -10.91
N LEU A 71 -2.04 -5.48 -10.09
CA LEU A 71 -2.98 -4.43 -10.49
C LEU A 71 -2.39 -3.56 -11.61
N ASP A 72 -1.16 -3.05 -11.43
CA ASP A 72 -0.47 -2.23 -12.44
C ASP A 72 -0.29 -3.01 -13.75
N ALA A 73 0.12 -4.28 -13.67
CA ALA A 73 0.26 -5.13 -14.85
C ALA A 73 -1.07 -5.34 -15.59
N ARG A 74 -2.18 -5.47 -14.85
CA ARG A 74 -3.53 -5.60 -15.43
C ARG A 74 -4.02 -4.31 -16.05
N GLU A 75 -3.82 -3.17 -15.38
CA GLU A 75 -4.17 -1.84 -15.92
C GLU A 75 -3.33 -1.52 -17.17
N ALA A 76 -2.05 -1.86 -17.18
CA ALA A 76 -1.18 -1.72 -18.35
C ALA A 76 -1.62 -2.63 -19.50
N ALA A 77 -2.04 -3.87 -19.21
CA ALA A 77 -2.56 -4.80 -20.21
C ALA A 77 -3.91 -4.35 -20.82
N GLU A 78 -4.75 -3.65 -20.03
CA GLU A 78 -6.00 -3.05 -20.51
C GLU A 78 -5.73 -1.83 -21.40
N LYS A 79 -4.86 -0.89 -20.99
CA LYS A 79 -4.49 0.26 -21.82
C LYS A 79 -3.85 -0.12 -23.16
N ASN A 80 -3.12 -1.24 -23.21
CA ASN A 80 -2.48 -1.71 -24.44
C ASN A 80 -3.47 -2.31 -25.46
N GLN A 81 -4.75 -2.52 -25.09
CA GLN A 81 -5.81 -2.92 -26.01
C GLN A 81 -6.56 -1.74 -26.62
N GLU A 82 -6.66 -0.61 -25.90
CA GLU A 82 -7.30 0.61 -26.41
C GLU A 82 -6.44 1.31 -27.49
N ASP A 83 -5.11 1.32 -27.36
CA ASP A 83 -4.21 1.95 -28.35
C ASP A 83 -4.18 1.21 -29.71
N GLN A 84 -4.45 -0.10 -29.72
CA GLN A 84 -4.47 -0.90 -30.95
C GLN A 84 -5.76 -0.75 -31.78
N GLN A 85 -6.85 -0.24 -31.19
CA GLN A 85 -8.11 -0.01 -31.90
C GLN A 85 -8.17 1.35 -32.63
N ASP A 86 -7.45 2.37 -32.17
CA ASP A 86 -7.41 3.70 -32.81
C ASP A 86 -6.47 3.74 -34.05
N ALA A 87 -5.46 2.87 -34.10
CA ALA A 87 -4.50 2.82 -35.22
C ALA A 87 -5.02 2.08 -36.48
N SER A 88 -6.10 1.29 -36.40
CA SER A 88 -6.66 0.55 -37.54
C SER A 88 -7.82 1.26 -38.25
N THR A 89 -8.22 2.45 -37.80
CA THR A 89 -9.28 3.26 -38.42
C THR A 89 -8.72 4.62 -38.86
N ARG A 90 -7.70 4.64 -39.71
CA ARG A 90 -7.31 5.85 -40.44
C ARG A 90 -6.75 5.56 -41.82
#